data_AF-A0AAN8M7Y7-F1
#
_entry.id   AF-A0AAN8M7Y7-F1
#
_cell.length_a   1.000
_cell.length_b   1.000
_cell.length_c   1.000
_cell.angle_alpha   90.00
_cell.angle_beta   90.00
_cell.angle_gamma   90.00
#
_symmetry.space_group_name_H-M   'P 1'
#
loop_
_entity.id
_entity.type
_entity.pdbx_description
1 polymer ?
#
loop_
_entity_poly.entity_id
_entity_poly.type
_entity_poly.pdbx_seq_one_letter_code
_entity_poly.pdbx_strand_id
1 'polypeptide(L)'
;MSNISKSVSTLEETRTGLCDEFVSITGSDSAVAQCYLAENDWEMERALNSFFEADMEAVFAVEDSPKDSSPPKVKRQKLDKPQGKVDCIDLTTEEPACSSSNTKSTDSSKSVEPKAKLKASGSEEQDDSKLSLISWNVDGLDTVNLGERARGLCSYLALYTPDVVFLQELIEPYVQYLKKRAVSYTIIEGGKEGYFTGLMLKKSRVKVLNSDVISYPSTQMMRNLLVAEVKFRDQELCVMTSHFESCKGQAEERMKQLRVVLKRMTDVPSNVTVLFGGDTNLRDTEVTKVGGLPSGVCDVWDQLGKQEHCRYTWDTKANSNKSVPSWTE
;
A
#
# COMPACT_ATOMS: atom_id res chain seq x y z
N MET A 1 -57.29 -4.71 -3.83
CA MET A 1 -56.61 -5.78 -3.07
C MET A 1 -55.83 -6.77 -3.95
N SER A 2 -56.23 -7.05 -5.20
CA SER A 2 -55.54 -8.02 -6.07
C SER A 2 -54.12 -7.62 -6.55
N ASN A 3 -53.82 -6.34 -6.76
CA ASN A 3 -52.50 -5.90 -7.25
C ASN A 3 -51.40 -5.91 -6.17
N ILE A 4 -51.75 -5.84 -4.88
CA ILE A 4 -50.78 -5.84 -3.77
C ILE A 4 -50.27 -7.25 -3.51
N SER A 5 -51.16 -8.25 -3.57
CA SER A 5 -50.79 -9.66 -3.36
C SER A 5 -49.84 -10.18 -4.45
N LYS A 6 -50.01 -9.75 -5.71
CA LYS A 6 -49.11 -10.13 -6.81
C LYS A 6 -47.75 -9.45 -6.74
N SER A 7 -47.66 -8.21 -6.26
CA SER A 7 -46.36 -7.53 -6.15
C SER A 7 -45.52 -8.09 -5.01
N VAL A 8 -46.16 -8.53 -3.92
CA VAL A 8 -45.49 -9.17 -2.78
C VAL A 8 -44.92 -10.54 -3.17
N SER A 9 -45.69 -11.36 -3.90
CA SER A 9 -45.18 -12.67 -4.35
C SER A 9 -43.99 -12.55 -5.31
N THR A 10 -44.01 -11.59 -6.24
CA THR A 10 -42.87 -11.35 -7.15
C THR A 10 -41.64 -10.82 -6.44
N LEU A 11 -41.82 -10.03 -5.37
CA LEU A 11 -40.72 -9.54 -4.55
C LEU A 11 -40.09 -10.65 -3.72
N GLU A 12 -40.89 -11.57 -3.16
CA GLU A 12 -40.41 -12.73 -2.41
C GLU A 12 -39.64 -13.70 -3.31
N GLU A 13 -40.17 -14.01 -4.50
CA GLU A 13 -39.47 -14.86 -5.49
C GLU A 13 -38.13 -14.27 -5.93
N THR A 14 -38.08 -12.95 -6.15
CA THR A 14 -36.83 -12.24 -6.51
C THR A 14 -35.81 -12.30 -5.37
N ARG A 15 -36.27 -12.15 -4.12
CA ARG A 15 -35.41 -12.19 -2.93
C ARG A 15 -34.86 -13.59 -2.66
N THR A 16 -35.67 -14.63 -2.84
CA THR A 16 -35.20 -16.01 -2.75
C THR A 16 -34.12 -16.31 -3.79
N GLY A 17 -34.31 -15.86 -5.04
CA GLY A 17 -33.30 -16.02 -6.09
C GLY A 17 -31.97 -15.34 -5.76
N LEU A 18 -32.01 -14.12 -5.18
CA LEU A 18 -30.80 -13.43 -4.70
C LEU A 18 -30.11 -14.19 -3.56
N CYS A 19 -30.85 -14.76 -2.62
CA CYS A 19 -30.26 -15.57 -1.55
C CYS A 19 -29.55 -16.82 -2.12
N ASP A 20 -30.16 -17.51 -3.10
CA ASP A 20 -29.57 -18.70 -3.72
C ASP A 20 -28.28 -18.37 -4.49
N GLU A 21 -28.26 -17.27 -5.24
CA GLU A 21 -27.07 -16.78 -5.93
C GLU A 21 -25.96 -16.40 -4.94
N PHE A 22 -26.30 -15.68 -3.87
CA PHE A 22 -25.34 -15.32 -2.82
C PHE A 22 -24.72 -16.56 -2.16
N VAL A 23 -25.54 -17.55 -1.82
CA VAL A 23 -25.09 -18.84 -1.26
C VAL A 23 -24.16 -19.56 -2.23
N SER A 24 -24.48 -19.56 -3.54
CA SER A 24 -23.64 -20.19 -4.55
C SER A 24 -22.26 -19.52 -4.70
N ILE A 25 -22.16 -18.20 -4.49
CA ILE A 25 -20.90 -17.45 -4.60
C ILE A 25 -20.07 -17.58 -3.33
N THR A 26 -20.71 -17.49 -2.16
CA THR A 26 -20.03 -17.41 -0.86
C THR A 26 -19.82 -18.77 -0.19
N GLY A 27 -20.58 -19.79 -0.58
CA GLY A 27 -20.65 -21.07 0.12
C GLY A 27 -21.29 -20.98 1.51
N SER A 28 -21.97 -19.86 1.85
CA SER A 28 -22.66 -19.69 3.13
C SER A 28 -24.01 -20.41 3.17
N ASP A 29 -24.71 -20.34 4.30
CA ASP A 29 -26.11 -20.77 4.38
C ASP A 29 -27.10 -19.65 3.99
N SER A 30 -28.36 -20.05 3.78
CA SER A 30 -29.45 -19.16 3.35
C SER A 30 -29.80 -18.07 4.39
N ALA A 31 -29.61 -18.35 5.69
CA ALA A 31 -29.88 -17.38 6.75
C ALA A 31 -28.81 -16.28 6.77
N VAL A 32 -27.54 -16.65 6.55
CA VAL A 32 -26.44 -15.69 6.36
C VAL A 32 -26.68 -14.83 5.13
N ALA A 33 -27.03 -15.44 3.99
CA ALA A 33 -27.34 -14.71 2.76
C ALA A 33 -28.47 -13.69 2.96
N GLN A 34 -29.56 -14.10 3.61
CA GLN A 34 -30.69 -13.22 3.90
C GLN A 34 -30.29 -12.04 4.80
N CYS A 35 -29.42 -12.27 5.79
CA CYS A 35 -28.93 -11.22 6.68
C CYS A 35 -28.13 -10.16 5.89
N TYR A 36 -27.11 -10.58 5.15
CA TYR A 36 -26.25 -9.65 4.40
C TYR A 36 -27.00 -8.92 3.29
N LEU A 37 -27.89 -9.60 2.56
CA LEU A 37 -28.72 -8.96 1.54
C LEU A 37 -29.70 -7.95 2.16
N ALA A 38 -30.34 -8.29 3.29
CA ALA A 38 -31.26 -7.37 3.96
C ALA A 38 -30.56 -6.12 4.52
N GLU A 39 -29.34 -6.27 5.05
CA GLU A 39 -28.54 -5.16 5.58
C GLU A 39 -27.96 -4.25 4.49
N ASN A 40 -27.88 -4.72 3.24
CA ASN A 40 -27.31 -4.01 2.11
C ASN A 40 -28.35 -3.71 1.02
N ASP A 41 -29.59 -3.41 1.43
CA ASP A 41 -30.68 -2.96 0.55
C ASP A 41 -31.01 -3.95 -0.59
N TRP A 42 -30.69 -5.24 -0.41
CA TRP A 42 -30.78 -6.31 -1.41
C TRP A 42 -29.92 -6.10 -2.66
N GLU A 43 -28.87 -5.27 -2.57
CA GLU A 43 -27.87 -5.12 -3.61
C GLU A 43 -26.79 -6.22 -3.48
N MET A 44 -26.76 -7.16 -4.43
CA MET A 44 -25.87 -8.33 -4.42
C MET A 44 -24.39 -7.95 -4.24
N GLU A 45 -23.88 -7.03 -5.05
CA GLU A 45 -22.47 -6.63 -5.03
C GLU A 45 -22.08 -6.02 -3.67
N ARG A 46 -22.95 -5.18 -3.10
CA ARG A 46 -22.73 -4.55 -1.80
C ARG A 46 -22.78 -5.58 -0.66
N ALA A 47 -23.72 -6.52 -0.72
CA ALA A 47 -23.83 -7.62 0.23
C ALA A 47 -22.60 -8.54 0.19
N LEU A 48 -22.14 -8.93 -1.01
CA LEU A 48 -20.94 -9.75 -1.20
C LEU A 48 -19.69 -9.03 -0.68
N ASN A 49 -19.54 -7.75 -1.01
CA ASN A 49 -18.44 -6.94 -0.49
C ASN A 49 -18.47 -6.92 1.04
N SER A 50 -19.62 -6.67 1.66
CA SER A 50 -19.76 -6.68 3.12
C SER A 50 -19.42 -8.05 3.74
N PHE A 51 -19.83 -9.15 3.10
CA PHE A 51 -19.56 -10.51 3.57
C PHE A 51 -18.06 -10.85 3.53
N PHE A 52 -17.41 -10.62 2.40
CA PHE A 52 -15.99 -10.90 2.28
C PHE A 52 -15.16 -9.95 3.13
N GLU A 53 -15.57 -8.69 3.31
CA GLU A 53 -14.90 -7.76 4.21
C GLU A 53 -14.95 -8.21 5.67
N ALA A 54 -16.07 -8.77 6.14
CA ALA A 54 -16.16 -9.31 7.49
C ALA A 54 -15.19 -10.48 7.72
N ASP A 55 -15.02 -11.39 6.74
CA ASP A 55 -14.02 -12.47 6.81
C ASP A 55 -12.58 -11.94 6.85
N MET A 56 -12.31 -10.83 6.17
CA MET A 56 -10.99 -10.21 6.18
C MET A 56 -10.71 -9.43 7.46
N GLU A 57 -11.70 -8.74 8.02
CA GLU A 57 -11.57 -8.05 9.30
C GLU A 57 -11.41 -9.02 10.47
N ALA A 58 -11.98 -10.23 10.37
CA ALA A 58 -11.78 -11.30 11.34
C ALA A 58 -10.30 -11.70 11.51
N VAL A 59 -9.45 -11.46 10.51
CA VAL A 59 -7.99 -11.70 10.61
C VAL A 59 -7.34 -10.83 11.69
N PHE A 60 -7.92 -9.66 11.98
CA PHE A 60 -7.43 -8.74 13.01
C PHE A 60 -8.20 -8.84 14.32
N ALA A 61 -9.23 -9.68 14.40
CA ALA A 61 -9.92 -9.96 15.65
C ALA A 61 -9.05 -10.86 16.52
N VAL A 62 -8.62 -10.34 17.67
CA VAL A 62 -7.82 -11.09 18.66
C VAL A 62 -8.58 -12.35 19.09
N GLU A 63 -7.91 -13.51 19.06
CA GLU A 63 -8.39 -14.80 19.60
C GLU A 63 -8.50 -14.75 21.14
N ASP A 64 -9.42 -13.94 21.66
CA ASP A 64 -9.74 -13.92 23.09
C ASP A 64 -11.23 -14.17 23.28
N SER A 65 -11.70 -15.31 22.75
CA SER A 65 -13.01 -15.90 23.05
C SER A 65 -13.06 -17.37 22.60
N PRO A 66 -13.64 -18.28 23.40
CA PRO A 66 -13.72 -19.69 23.05
C PRO A 66 -14.55 -19.90 21.78
N LYS A 67 -14.15 -20.91 21.00
CA LYS A 67 -14.82 -21.39 19.78
C LYS A 67 -16.31 -21.62 20.04
N ASP A 68 -17.14 -20.64 19.71
CA ASP A 68 -18.56 -20.83 19.54
C ASP A 68 -18.92 -20.54 18.08
N SER A 69 -19.57 -21.50 17.45
CA SER A 69 -19.90 -21.57 16.03
C SER A 69 -21.10 -20.69 15.67
N SER A 70 -21.03 -19.39 16.00
CA SER A 70 -22.07 -18.43 15.66
C SER A 70 -21.50 -17.19 14.96
N PRO A 71 -22.20 -16.66 13.94
CA PRO A 71 -21.70 -15.54 13.16
C PRO A 71 -21.56 -14.28 14.04
N PRO A 72 -20.53 -13.45 13.82
CA PRO A 72 -20.32 -12.23 14.60
C PRO A 72 -21.47 -11.26 14.36
N LYS A 73 -22.14 -10.85 15.45
CA LYS A 73 -23.18 -9.81 15.41
C LYS A 73 -22.51 -8.45 15.26
N VAL A 74 -22.64 -7.85 14.07
CA VAL A 74 -22.22 -6.47 13.81
C VAL A 74 -23.00 -5.52 14.72
N LYS A 75 -22.32 -4.88 15.67
CA LYS A 75 -22.91 -3.78 16.45
C LYS A 75 -22.93 -2.54 15.57
N ARG A 76 -24.12 -1.93 15.45
CA ARG A 76 -24.37 -0.62 14.83
C ARG A 76 -23.28 0.40 15.19
N GLN A 77 -22.41 0.72 14.23
CA GLN A 77 -21.83 2.05 14.14
C GLN A 77 -22.53 2.77 13.00
N LYS A 78 -23.04 3.96 13.33
CA LYS A 78 -23.78 4.82 12.40
C LYS A 78 -22.75 5.40 11.43
N LEU A 79 -22.64 4.81 10.26
CA LEU A 79 -21.79 5.32 9.18
C LEU A 79 -22.49 6.55 8.58
N ASP A 80 -21.98 7.74 8.86
CA ASP A 80 -22.35 8.93 8.11
C ASP A 80 -21.88 8.75 6.65
N LYS A 81 -22.76 9.10 5.71
CA LYS A 81 -22.51 8.98 4.26
C LYS A 81 -21.22 9.74 3.89
N PRO A 82 -20.25 9.12 3.20
CA PRO A 82 -19.20 9.89 2.55
C PRO A 82 -19.79 10.50 1.28
N GLN A 83 -20.31 11.72 1.40
CA GLN A 83 -20.41 12.63 0.26
C GLN A 83 -19.06 13.32 0.11
N GLY A 84 -18.21 12.76 -0.74
CA GLY A 84 -16.97 13.37 -1.14
C GLY A 84 -16.35 12.55 -2.25
N LYS A 85 -16.24 13.13 -3.45
CA LYS A 85 -15.29 12.64 -4.45
C LYS A 85 -13.95 12.47 -3.75
N VAL A 86 -13.36 11.27 -3.84
CA VAL A 86 -11.97 11.07 -3.47
C VAL A 86 -11.16 11.77 -4.56
N ASP A 87 -10.90 13.06 -4.38
CA ASP A 87 -9.95 13.77 -5.22
C ASP A 87 -8.56 13.30 -4.79
N CYS A 88 -7.97 12.41 -5.59
CA CYS A 88 -6.57 12.03 -5.47
C CYS A 88 -5.71 13.29 -5.62
N ILE A 89 -4.96 13.63 -4.58
CA ILE A 89 -3.94 14.68 -4.63
C ILE A 89 -2.78 14.11 -5.45
N ASP A 90 -2.71 14.48 -6.72
CA ASP A 90 -1.52 14.32 -7.54
C ASP A 90 -0.47 15.36 -7.08
N LEU A 91 0.48 14.90 -6.27
CA LEU A 91 1.57 15.71 -5.74
C LEU A 91 2.60 16.11 -6.82
N THR A 92 2.39 15.77 -8.10
CA THR A 92 3.28 16.13 -9.21
C THR A 92 2.88 17.41 -9.96
N THR A 93 1.76 18.03 -9.59
CA THR A 93 1.33 19.30 -10.20
C THR A 93 1.93 20.52 -9.48
N GLU A 94 3.17 20.84 -9.84
CA GLU A 94 3.77 22.15 -9.55
C GLU A 94 3.20 23.20 -10.52
N GLU A 95 2.26 24.05 -10.07
CA GLU A 95 1.94 25.32 -10.72
C GLU A 95 2.82 26.42 -10.10
N PRO A 96 3.70 27.08 -10.87
CA PRO A 96 4.43 28.23 -10.39
C PRO A 96 3.54 29.48 -10.52
N ALA A 97 3.27 30.18 -9.41
CA ALA A 97 3.49 31.62 -9.28
C ALA A 97 2.68 32.25 -8.14
N CYS A 98 3.41 32.85 -7.20
CA CYS A 98 2.96 34.06 -6.53
C CYS A 98 3.15 35.25 -7.49
N SER A 99 2.06 35.92 -7.91
CA SER A 99 1.98 37.39 -7.91
C SER A 99 0.60 37.86 -8.38
N SER A 100 -0.12 38.47 -7.46
CA SER A 100 -1.27 39.32 -7.73
C SER A 100 -0.78 40.69 -8.24
N SER A 101 -1.26 41.13 -9.41
CA SER A 101 -1.94 42.43 -9.57
C SER A 101 -2.14 42.84 -11.03
N ASN A 102 -3.40 43.16 -11.32
CA ASN A 102 -3.91 44.22 -12.19
C ASN A 102 -3.91 44.12 -13.73
N THR A 103 -5.16 44.27 -14.20
CA THR A 103 -5.67 45.05 -15.34
C THR A 103 -5.73 44.40 -16.72
N LYS A 104 -6.98 44.02 -17.06
CA LYS A 104 -7.53 43.92 -18.42
C LYS A 104 -7.52 45.29 -19.11
N SER A 105 -7.09 45.32 -20.36
CA SER A 105 -7.95 45.65 -21.52
C SER A 105 -7.08 45.76 -22.78
N THR A 106 -7.37 45.00 -23.83
CA THR A 106 -7.89 45.55 -25.10
C THR A 106 -8.23 44.44 -26.08
N ASP A 107 -9.34 44.69 -26.73
CA ASP A 107 -10.06 43.98 -27.76
C ASP A 107 -9.27 43.88 -29.09
N SER A 108 -9.38 42.75 -29.79
CA SER A 108 -9.32 42.69 -31.27
C SER A 108 -9.59 41.27 -31.79
N SER A 109 -10.80 41.14 -32.30
CA SER A 109 -11.35 40.11 -33.20
C SER A 109 -10.49 39.76 -34.42
N LYS A 110 -10.46 38.46 -34.80
CA LYS A 110 -10.53 38.00 -36.22
C LYS A 110 -10.83 36.49 -36.37
N SER A 111 -12.06 36.23 -36.84
CA SER A 111 -12.59 35.20 -37.77
C SER A 111 -11.80 33.92 -38.18
N VAL A 112 -12.42 32.76 -37.91
CA VAL A 112 -12.78 31.55 -38.73
C VAL A 112 -11.82 31.10 -39.88
N GLU A 113 -11.39 29.85 -40.05
CA GLU A 113 -12.14 28.59 -40.38
C GLU A 113 -11.24 27.31 -40.39
N PRO A 114 -11.77 26.07 -40.58
CA PRO A 114 -11.32 24.84 -39.93
C PRO A 114 -10.53 23.87 -40.83
N LYS A 115 -9.75 22.97 -40.20
CA LYS A 115 -9.57 21.54 -40.53
C LYS A 115 -8.29 20.98 -39.89
N ALA A 116 -8.43 19.97 -39.05
CA ALA A 116 -7.84 18.65 -39.29
C ALA A 116 -8.20 17.73 -38.11
N LYS A 117 -8.84 16.61 -38.44
CA LYS A 117 -9.01 15.46 -37.55
C LYS A 117 -7.62 15.00 -37.11
N LEU A 118 -7.23 15.28 -35.86
CA LEU A 118 -6.12 14.58 -35.25
C LEU A 118 -6.62 13.19 -34.89
N LYS A 119 -6.07 12.20 -35.58
CA LYS A 119 -6.20 10.79 -35.24
C LYS A 119 -5.78 10.64 -33.78
N ALA A 120 -6.68 10.12 -32.95
CA ALA A 120 -6.30 9.41 -31.75
C ALA A 120 -5.55 8.15 -32.21
N SER A 121 -4.23 8.30 -32.45
CA SER A 121 -3.35 7.15 -32.52
C SER A 121 -3.14 6.70 -31.10
N GLY A 122 -3.77 5.56 -30.77
CA GLY A 122 -3.57 4.87 -29.51
C GLY A 122 -2.08 4.67 -29.25
N SER A 123 -1.66 5.09 -28.07
CA SER A 123 -0.44 4.66 -27.42
C SER A 123 -0.82 4.27 -26.00
N GLU A 124 -1.67 3.25 -25.89
CA GLU A 124 -1.87 2.48 -24.65
C GLU A 124 -1.02 1.19 -24.68
N GLU A 125 0.13 1.23 -25.36
CA GLU A 125 1.22 0.41 -24.89
C GLU A 125 1.65 1.04 -23.56
N GLN A 126 1.07 0.57 -22.45
CA GLN A 126 1.66 0.80 -21.13
C GLN A 126 3.16 0.56 -21.28
N ASP A 127 3.96 1.53 -20.86
CA ASP A 127 5.42 1.48 -20.92
C ASP A 127 5.92 0.35 -20.00
N ASP A 128 5.78 -0.88 -20.50
CA ASP A 128 6.07 -2.13 -19.81
C ASP A 128 7.56 -2.18 -19.46
N SER A 129 8.38 -1.26 -19.98
CA SER A 129 9.83 -1.16 -19.74
C SER A 129 10.21 -0.59 -18.39
N LYS A 130 9.30 0.17 -17.76
CA LYS A 130 9.56 0.76 -16.46
C LYS A 130 9.28 -0.23 -15.35
N LEU A 131 10.15 -0.23 -14.35
CA LEU A 131 9.91 -0.87 -13.07
C LEU A 131 9.38 0.19 -12.10
N SER A 132 8.29 -0.13 -11.41
CA SER A 132 7.68 0.72 -10.38
C SER A 132 7.90 0.12 -8.99
N LEU A 133 8.17 1.00 -8.00
CA LEU A 133 8.49 0.58 -6.65
C LEU A 133 7.79 1.46 -5.62
N ILE A 134 7.24 0.84 -4.58
CA ILE A 134 6.76 1.51 -3.35
C ILE A 134 7.60 1.01 -2.17
N SER A 135 7.99 1.91 -1.26
CA SER A 135 8.56 1.54 0.03
C SER A 135 7.78 2.23 1.15
N TRP A 136 7.29 1.46 2.11
CA TRP A 136 6.40 1.98 3.15
C TRP A 136 6.56 1.23 4.49
N ASN A 137 6.89 1.96 5.56
CA ASN A 137 6.68 1.50 6.93
C ASN A 137 5.19 1.66 7.28
N VAL A 138 4.49 0.54 7.47
CA VAL A 138 3.03 0.52 7.62
C VAL A 138 2.56 0.58 9.07
N ASP A 139 3.50 0.67 10.02
CA ASP A 139 3.26 0.83 11.46
C ASP A 139 2.33 -0.26 12.03
N GLY A 140 2.50 -1.52 11.62
CA GLY A 140 1.64 -2.62 12.05
C GLY A 140 1.69 -2.90 13.56
N LEU A 141 2.64 -2.27 14.26
CA LEU A 141 2.73 -2.26 15.72
C LEU A 141 1.62 -1.42 16.37
N ASP A 142 1.14 -0.37 15.71
CA ASP A 142 -0.06 0.32 16.15
C ASP A 142 -1.30 -0.48 15.72
N THR A 143 -2.02 -1.02 16.69
CA THR A 143 -3.21 -1.84 16.42
C THR A 143 -4.49 -1.02 16.30
N VAL A 144 -4.44 0.29 16.54
CA VAL A 144 -5.60 1.18 16.35
C VAL A 144 -5.95 1.23 14.86
N ASN A 145 -7.21 0.90 14.56
CA ASN A 145 -7.79 0.87 13.21
C ASN A 145 -6.96 0.05 12.20
N LEU A 146 -6.27 -1.00 12.66
CA LEU A 146 -5.33 -1.76 11.83
C LEU A 146 -5.98 -2.32 10.55
N GLY A 147 -7.21 -2.85 10.65
CA GLY A 147 -7.94 -3.37 9.48
C GLY A 147 -8.26 -2.30 8.43
N GLU A 148 -8.67 -1.11 8.87
CA GLU A 148 -8.92 0.02 7.97
C GLU A 148 -7.63 0.52 7.33
N ARG A 149 -6.54 0.61 8.10
CA ARG A 149 -5.22 1.00 7.59
C ARG A 149 -4.68 0.00 6.58
N ALA A 150 -4.85 -1.31 6.84
CA ALA A 150 -4.50 -2.36 5.89
C ALA A 150 -5.35 -2.28 4.61
N ARG A 151 -6.65 -1.99 4.71
CA ARG A 151 -7.52 -1.70 3.55
C ARG A 151 -7.01 -0.49 2.76
N GLY A 152 -6.58 0.57 3.45
CA GLY A 152 -5.98 1.76 2.85
C GLY A 152 -4.71 1.42 2.04
N LEU A 153 -3.79 0.65 2.62
CA LEU A 153 -2.60 0.15 1.91
C LEU A 153 -2.99 -0.61 0.64
N CYS A 154 -3.91 -1.57 0.73
CA CYS A 154 -4.37 -2.32 -0.44
C CYS A 154 -5.01 -1.44 -1.51
N SER A 155 -5.69 -0.36 -1.12
CA SER A 155 -6.26 0.61 -2.06
C SER A 155 -5.18 1.32 -2.87
N TYR A 156 -4.07 1.72 -2.23
CA TYR A 156 -2.91 2.27 -2.93
C TYR A 156 -2.18 1.25 -3.82
N LEU A 157 -2.08 -0.01 -3.38
CA LEU A 157 -1.53 -1.08 -4.21
C LEU A 157 -2.39 -1.33 -5.46
N ALA A 158 -3.71 -1.26 -5.34
CA ALA A 158 -4.62 -1.40 -6.47
C ALA A 158 -4.57 -0.17 -7.41
N LEU A 159 -4.39 1.03 -6.86
CA LEU A 159 -4.31 2.28 -7.62
C LEU A 159 -3.03 2.35 -8.46
N TYR A 160 -1.86 2.15 -7.84
CA TYR A 160 -0.57 2.30 -8.51
C TYR A 160 -0.07 1.01 -9.15
N THR A 161 -0.54 -0.15 -8.68
CA THR A 161 -0.14 -1.49 -9.15
C THR A 161 1.38 -1.70 -9.27
N PRO A 162 2.19 -1.30 -8.25
CA PRO A 162 3.65 -1.32 -8.34
C PRO A 162 4.20 -2.72 -8.63
N ASP A 163 5.38 -2.81 -9.25
CA ASP A 163 6.04 -4.09 -9.52
C ASP A 163 6.69 -4.69 -8.28
N VAL A 164 7.25 -3.82 -7.45
CA VAL A 164 7.98 -4.14 -6.22
C VAL A 164 7.44 -3.30 -5.08
N VAL A 165 7.18 -3.93 -3.93
CA VAL A 165 6.76 -3.23 -2.71
C VAL A 165 7.64 -3.66 -1.55
N PHE A 166 8.24 -2.68 -0.88
CA PHE A 166 9.01 -2.85 0.34
C PHE A 166 8.16 -2.42 1.52
N LEU A 167 7.86 -3.35 2.42
CA LEU A 167 7.08 -3.06 3.62
C LEU A 167 7.92 -3.24 4.87
N GLN A 168 7.74 -2.35 5.85
CA GLN A 168 8.35 -2.45 7.18
C GLN A 168 7.26 -2.41 8.26
N GLU A 169 7.56 -2.99 9.43
CA GLU A 169 6.62 -3.14 10.55
C GLU A 169 5.36 -3.97 10.20
N LEU A 170 5.54 -5.01 9.39
CA LEU A 170 4.52 -6.04 9.23
C LEU A 170 4.45 -6.93 10.47
N ILE A 171 3.24 -7.38 10.79
CA ILE A 171 2.97 -8.42 11.78
C ILE A 171 2.16 -9.54 11.11
N GLU A 172 2.14 -10.74 11.71
CA GLU A 172 1.49 -11.92 11.13
C GLU A 172 0.03 -11.68 10.67
N PRO A 173 -0.88 -11.07 11.48
CA PRO A 173 -2.23 -10.74 11.02
C PRO A 173 -2.26 -9.84 9.77
N TYR A 174 -1.34 -8.88 9.69
CA TYR A 174 -1.23 -7.97 8.54
C TYR A 174 -0.84 -8.76 7.28
N VAL A 175 0.12 -9.67 7.40
CA VAL A 175 0.53 -10.53 6.28
C VAL A 175 -0.60 -11.44 5.82
N GLN A 176 -1.35 -12.04 6.75
CA GLN A 176 -2.51 -12.87 6.42
C GLN A 176 -3.57 -12.06 5.64
N TYR A 177 -3.85 -10.84 6.06
CA TYR A 177 -4.73 -9.92 5.33
C TYR A 177 -4.20 -9.63 3.92
N LEU A 178 -2.91 -9.31 3.78
CA LEU A 178 -2.27 -9.06 2.48
C LEU A 178 -2.33 -10.29 1.56
N LYS A 179 -2.12 -11.50 2.08
CA LYS A 179 -2.24 -12.75 1.31
C LYS A 179 -3.66 -12.95 0.76
N LYS A 180 -4.70 -12.50 1.48
CA LYS A 180 -6.09 -12.53 1.02
C LYS A 180 -6.43 -11.42 0.00
N ARG A 181 -5.92 -10.19 0.20
CA ARG A 181 -6.28 -9.01 -0.60
C ARG A 181 -5.39 -8.76 -1.81
N ALA A 182 -4.07 -8.92 -1.65
CA ALA A 182 -3.08 -8.60 -2.67
C ALA A 182 -2.62 -9.86 -3.43
N VAL A 183 -3.59 -10.66 -3.88
CA VAL A 183 -3.37 -12.00 -4.48
C VAL A 183 -2.49 -11.98 -5.74
N SER A 184 -2.39 -10.83 -6.42
CA SER A 184 -1.52 -10.62 -7.58
C SER A 184 -0.03 -10.54 -7.23
N TYR A 185 0.32 -10.52 -5.94
CA TYR A 185 1.69 -10.43 -5.45
C TYR A 185 2.17 -11.74 -4.83
N THR A 186 3.44 -12.04 -5.02
CA THR A 186 4.18 -12.99 -4.19
C THR A 186 4.75 -12.22 -3.00
N ILE A 187 4.54 -12.73 -1.79
CA ILE A 187 5.01 -12.08 -0.55
C ILE A 187 6.17 -12.91 0.01
N ILE A 188 7.29 -12.25 0.28
CA ILE A 188 8.46 -12.82 0.96
C ILE A 188 8.59 -12.10 2.30
N GLU A 189 8.61 -12.88 3.39
CA GLU A 189 8.64 -12.38 4.76
C GLU A 189 10.10 -12.33 5.27
N GLY A 190 10.48 -11.22 5.88
CA GLY A 190 11.80 -11.02 6.49
C GLY A 190 11.92 -11.57 7.91
N GLY A 191 10.85 -12.13 8.48
CA GLY A 191 10.81 -12.67 9.83
C GLY A 191 9.58 -13.55 10.03
N LYS A 192 9.49 -14.21 11.19
CA LYS A 192 8.37 -15.12 11.53
C LYS A 192 7.64 -14.74 12.82
N GLU A 193 8.28 -13.95 13.68
CA GLU A 193 7.78 -13.58 15.00
C GLU A 193 7.91 -12.07 15.20
N GLY A 194 7.06 -11.51 16.06
CA GLY A 194 7.03 -10.08 16.33
C GLY A 194 6.64 -9.28 15.10
N TYR A 195 7.48 -8.29 14.76
CA TYR A 195 7.33 -7.51 13.54
C TYR A 195 8.54 -7.67 12.64
N PHE A 196 8.32 -7.53 11.33
CA PHE A 196 9.34 -7.79 10.33
C PHE A 196 9.12 -6.97 9.06
N THR A 197 10.07 -7.07 8.12
CA THR A 197 9.95 -6.50 6.78
C THR A 197 9.30 -7.48 5.81
N GLY A 198 8.72 -6.99 4.72
CA GLY A 198 8.19 -7.83 3.66
C GLY A 198 8.52 -7.28 2.28
N LEU A 199 8.72 -8.18 1.33
CA LEU A 199 8.80 -7.88 -0.09
C LEU A 199 7.54 -8.40 -0.79
N MET A 200 6.84 -7.55 -1.52
CA MET A 200 5.76 -7.96 -2.42
C MET A 200 6.19 -7.78 -3.86
N LEU A 201 6.06 -8.83 -4.67
CA LEU A 201 6.54 -8.87 -6.06
C LEU A 201 5.39 -9.23 -6.99
N LYS A 202 5.09 -8.37 -7.97
CA LYS A 202 3.94 -8.53 -8.86
C LYS A 202 4.12 -9.75 -9.77
N LYS A 203 3.31 -10.78 -9.57
CA LYS A 203 3.47 -12.11 -10.21
C LYS A 203 3.55 -12.06 -11.73
N SER A 204 2.81 -11.15 -12.35
CA SER A 204 2.75 -11.01 -13.81
C SER A 204 4.00 -10.38 -14.43
N ARG A 205 4.85 -9.71 -13.64
CA ARG A 205 5.97 -8.89 -14.15
C ARG A 205 7.32 -9.26 -13.54
N VAL A 206 7.33 -9.78 -12.31
CA VAL A 206 8.54 -10.05 -11.55
C VAL A 206 8.59 -11.52 -11.12
N LYS A 207 9.61 -12.25 -11.58
CA LYS A 207 9.86 -13.64 -11.20
C LYS A 207 10.90 -13.70 -10.09
N VAL A 208 10.58 -14.36 -8.99
CA VAL A 208 11.55 -14.64 -7.92
C VAL A 208 12.50 -15.74 -8.36
N LEU A 209 13.81 -15.52 -8.18
CA LEU A 209 14.85 -16.51 -8.42
C LEU A 209 15.34 -17.10 -7.09
N ASN A 210 15.65 -16.22 -6.13
CA ASN A 210 16.13 -16.60 -4.80
C ASN A 210 15.77 -15.51 -3.78
N SER A 211 15.78 -15.86 -2.49
CA SER A 211 15.61 -14.90 -1.39
C SER A 211 16.47 -15.29 -0.19
N ASP A 212 16.99 -14.30 0.51
CA ASP A 212 17.85 -14.48 1.67
C ASP A 212 17.56 -13.43 2.75
N VAL A 213 17.88 -13.74 4.00
CA VAL A 213 17.75 -12.84 5.14
C VAL A 213 19.09 -12.74 5.84
N ILE A 214 19.71 -11.56 5.76
CA ILE A 214 21.00 -11.29 6.38
C ILE A 214 20.76 -10.64 7.74
N SER A 215 21.12 -11.36 8.80
CA SER A 215 20.95 -10.91 10.18
C SER A 215 21.85 -9.72 10.52
N TYR A 216 21.37 -8.84 11.40
CA TYR A 216 22.19 -7.85 12.10
C TYR A 216 22.48 -8.34 13.53
N PRO A 217 23.67 -8.90 13.81
CA PRO A 217 23.90 -9.62 15.07
C PRO A 217 23.78 -8.76 16.34
N SER A 218 23.95 -7.44 16.22
CA SER A 218 23.91 -6.50 17.33
C SER A 218 22.61 -5.70 17.44
N THR A 219 21.59 -6.00 16.62
CA THR A 219 20.27 -5.37 16.73
C THR A 219 19.62 -5.69 18.08
N GLN A 220 18.90 -4.72 18.64
CA GLN A 220 18.05 -4.90 19.81
C GLN A 220 16.55 -4.90 19.44
N MET A 221 16.26 -4.78 18.15
CA MET A 221 14.92 -4.55 17.62
C MET A 221 14.56 -5.54 16.52
N MET A 222 15.20 -6.72 16.49
CA MET A 222 14.93 -7.81 15.54
C MET A 222 15.12 -7.41 14.06
N ARG A 223 16.08 -6.51 13.79
CA ARG A 223 16.32 -5.99 12.43
C ARG A 223 17.19 -6.93 11.60
N ASN A 224 16.96 -6.91 10.28
CA ASN A 224 17.74 -7.64 9.29
C ASN A 224 17.69 -6.94 7.92
N LEU A 225 18.44 -7.48 6.95
CA LEU A 225 18.31 -7.14 5.54
C LEU A 225 17.61 -8.29 4.82
N LEU A 226 16.42 -8.04 4.29
CA LEU A 226 15.73 -8.97 3.41
C LEU A 226 16.15 -8.71 1.97
N VAL A 227 16.63 -9.75 1.30
CA VAL A 227 17.16 -9.70 -0.07
C VAL A 227 16.37 -10.66 -0.96
N ALA A 228 16.02 -10.23 -2.16
CA ALA A 228 15.50 -11.10 -3.20
C ALA A 228 16.24 -10.87 -4.52
N GLU A 229 16.65 -11.97 -5.15
CA GLU A 229 17.13 -11.98 -6.52
C GLU A 229 15.91 -12.26 -7.41
N VAL A 230 15.65 -11.35 -8.34
CA VAL A 230 14.46 -11.37 -9.17
C VAL A 230 14.81 -11.14 -10.63
N LYS A 231 13.93 -11.63 -11.51
CA LYS A 231 13.98 -11.33 -12.93
C LYS A 231 12.80 -10.45 -13.30
N PHE A 232 13.07 -9.27 -13.82
CA PHE A 232 12.09 -8.39 -14.44
C PHE A 232 12.40 -8.34 -15.93
N ARG A 233 11.48 -8.86 -16.75
CA ARG A 233 11.70 -9.11 -18.18
C ARG A 233 12.95 -9.97 -18.40
N ASP A 234 13.96 -9.46 -19.10
CA ASP A 234 15.24 -10.13 -19.35
C ASP A 234 16.39 -9.62 -18.47
N GLN A 235 16.09 -8.78 -17.49
CA GLN A 235 17.08 -8.22 -16.58
C GLN A 235 17.00 -8.88 -15.20
N GLU A 236 18.17 -9.19 -14.64
CA GLU A 236 18.31 -9.64 -13.25
C GLU A 236 18.49 -8.43 -12.33
N LEU A 237 17.73 -8.43 -11.24
CA LEU A 237 17.78 -7.41 -10.21
C LEU A 237 18.00 -8.06 -8.85
N CYS A 238 18.74 -7.38 -7.98
CA CYS A 238 18.81 -7.67 -6.57
C CYS A 238 18.04 -6.58 -5.81
N VAL A 239 16.87 -6.93 -5.27
CA VAL A 239 16.05 -6.01 -4.50
C VAL A 239 16.23 -6.27 -3.01
N MET A 240 16.38 -5.21 -2.23
CA MET A 240 16.74 -5.28 -0.82
C MET A 240 15.87 -4.32 -0.02
N THR A 241 15.32 -4.80 1.10
CA THR A 241 14.63 -3.94 2.07
C THR A 241 15.13 -4.17 3.49
N SER A 242 15.17 -3.11 4.28
CA SER A 242 15.46 -3.18 5.71
C SER A 242 14.68 -2.14 6.50
N HIS A 243 14.61 -2.34 7.81
CA HIS A 243 14.17 -1.36 8.78
C HIS A 243 15.31 -1.15 9.78
N PHE A 244 16.11 -0.09 9.64
CA PHE A 244 17.27 0.10 10.51
C PHE A 244 16.91 0.57 11.91
N GLU A 245 17.77 0.29 12.87
CA GLU A 245 17.61 0.55 14.30
C GLU A 245 17.03 1.95 14.54
N SER A 246 15.90 1.97 15.23
CA SER A 246 15.09 3.17 15.43
C SER A 246 15.62 4.01 16.59
N CYS A 247 15.08 5.22 16.71
CA CYS A 247 15.43 6.20 17.76
C CYS A 247 16.83 6.81 17.63
N LYS A 248 16.99 7.99 18.23
CA LYS A 248 18.23 8.79 18.17
C LYS A 248 19.41 8.10 18.85
N GLY A 249 19.16 7.42 19.98
CA GLY A 249 20.19 6.75 20.78
C GLY A 249 20.86 5.54 20.10
N GLN A 250 20.27 5.01 19.04
CA GLN A 250 20.77 3.82 18.34
C GLN A 250 21.58 4.15 17.07
N ALA A 251 22.13 5.37 17.00
CA ALA A 251 22.89 5.83 15.83
C ALA A 251 24.07 4.92 15.47
N GLU A 252 24.80 4.41 16.46
CA GLU A 252 25.94 3.51 16.21
C GLU A 252 25.52 2.21 15.55
N GLU A 253 24.43 1.60 16.02
CA GLU A 253 23.89 0.36 15.45
C GLU A 253 23.35 0.59 14.05
N ARG A 254 22.54 1.63 13.84
CA ARG A 254 22.05 2.02 12.51
C ARG A 254 23.18 2.24 11.49
N MET A 255 24.29 2.88 11.91
CA MET A 255 25.46 3.04 11.04
C MET A 255 26.19 1.71 10.74
N LYS A 256 26.16 0.72 11.62
CA LYS A 256 26.67 -0.64 11.31
C LYS A 256 25.78 -1.30 10.27
N GLN A 257 24.47 -1.21 10.42
CA GLN A 257 23.49 -1.77 9.49
C GLN A 257 23.61 -1.13 8.10
N LEU A 258 23.77 0.19 8.01
CA LEU A 258 24.06 0.88 6.76
C LEU A 258 25.34 0.33 6.08
N ARG A 259 26.42 0.10 6.83
CA ARG A 259 27.65 -0.50 6.26
C ARG A 259 27.41 -1.90 5.71
N VAL A 260 26.60 -2.72 6.39
CA VAL A 260 26.23 -4.06 5.90
C VAL A 260 25.47 -3.96 4.58
N VAL A 261 24.49 -3.06 4.49
CA VAL A 261 23.72 -2.84 3.25
C VAL A 261 24.63 -2.36 2.11
N LEU A 262 25.41 -1.30 2.33
CA LEU A 262 26.30 -0.76 1.30
C LEU A 262 27.31 -1.79 0.83
N LYS A 263 27.87 -2.59 1.75
CA LYS A 263 28.74 -3.71 1.40
C LYS A 263 28.00 -4.74 0.55
N ARG A 264 26.78 -5.13 0.94
CA ARG A 264 25.98 -6.11 0.18
C ARG A 264 25.68 -5.61 -1.23
N MET A 265 25.37 -4.32 -1.40
CA MET A 265 25.17 -3.71 -2.72
C MET A 265 26.42 -3.80 -3.59
N THR A 266 27.61 -3.55 -3.02
CA THR A 266 28.88 -3.61 -3.76
C THR A 266 29.36 -5.04 -4.05
N ASP A 267 28.92 -6.03 -3.26
CA ASP A 267 29.28 -7.43 -3.47
C ASP A 267 28.42 -8.09 -4.57
N VAL A 268 27.34 -7.45 -5.03
CA VAL A 268 26.52 -7.95 -6.15
C VAL A 268 27.30 -7.82 -7.46
N PRO A 269 27.26 -8.82 -8.37
CA PRO A 269 27.91 -8.74 -9.67
C PRO A 269 27.52 -7.49 -10.46
N SER A 270 28.48 -6.87 -11.16
CA SER A 270 28.29 -5.60 -11.88
C SER A 270 27.28 -5.66 -13.03
N ASN A 271 26.91 -6.87 -13.49
CA ASN A 271 25.88 -7.08 -14.51
C ASN A 271 24.44 -7.14 -13.95
N VAL A 272 24.27 -7.06 -12.64
CA VAL A 272 22.96 -7.12 -11.96
C VAL A 272 22.62 -5.73 -11.43
N THR A 273 21.37 -5.30 -11.65
CA THR A 273 20.90 -4.01 -11.11
C THR A 273 20.51 -4.18 -9.64
N VAL A 274 20.93 -3.26 -8.77
CA VAL A 274 20.66 -3.34 -7.33
C VAL A 274 19.71 -2.22 -6.92
N LEU A 275 18.66 -2.57 -6.18
CA LEU A 275 17.73 -1.62 -5.57
C LEU A 275 17.67 -1.89 -4.07
N PHE A 276 18.00 -0.87 -3.27
CA PHE A 276 17.77 -0.89 -1.84
C PHE A 276 16.79 0.21 -1.46
N GLY A 277 15.88 -0.10 -0.53
CA GLY A 277 14.98 0.87 0.08
C GLY A 277 14.49 0.40 1.44
N GLY A 278 13.66 1.22 2.08
CA GLY A 278 13.08 0.91 3.38
C GLY A 278 13.16 2.08 4.35
N ASP A 279 12.73 1.84 5.58
CA ASP A 279 12.86 2.80 6.67
C ASP A 279 14.27 2.73 7.25
N THR A 280 15.12 3.62 6.77
CA THR A 280 16.52 3.67 7.19
C THR A 280 16.71 4.34 8.55
N ASN A 281 15.71 5.04 9.10
CA ASN A 281 15.84 5.85 10.32
C ASN A 281 17.04 6.84 10.32
N LEU A 282 17.66 7.09 9.16
CA LEU A 282 18.92 7.83 9.05
C LEU A 282 18.74 9.32 9.30
N ARG A 283 19.82 9.94 9.77
CA ARG A 283 20.02 11.38 9.68
C ARG A 283 21.16 11.63 8.71
N ASP A 284 21.12 12.74 7.97
CA ASP A 284 22.12 13.08 6.95
C ASP A 284 23.56 12.93 7.45
N THR A 285 23.84 13.38 8.68
CA THR A 285 25.18 13.29 9.28
C THR A 285 25.70 11.86 9.46
N GLU A 286 24.82 10.86 9.53
CA GLU A 286 25.20 9.46 9.72
C GLU A 286 25.69 8.84 8.41
N VAL A 287 25.10 9.24 7.28
CA VAL A 287 25.59 8.86 5.95
C VAL A 287 27.00 9.39 5.74
N THR A 288 27.25 10.66 6.10
CA THR A 288 28.60 11.24 6.04
C THR A 288 29.59 10.52 6.96
N LYS A 289 29.18 10.15 8.19
CA LYS A 289 30.03 9.44 9.15
C LYS A 289 30.43 8.02 8.73
N VAL A 290 29.64 7.37 7.87
CA VAL A 290 30.02 6.06 7.30
C VAL A 290 30.89 6.17 6.04
N GLY A 291 31.19 7.39 5.58
CA GLY A 291 32.02 7.64 4.40
C GLY A 291 31.23 7.98 3.13
N GLY A 292 29.92 8.22 3.22
CA GLY A 292 29.05 8.48 2.08
C GLY A 292 28.62 7.21 1.33
N LEU A 293 27.97 7.41 0.17
CA LEU A 293 27.57 6.32 -0.71
C LEU A 293 28.78 5.84 -1.56
N PRO A 294 28.94 4.53 -1.79
CA PRO A 294 29.98 4.00 -2.67
C PRO A 294 29.84 4.50 -4.11
N SER A 295 30.94 4.43 -4.87
CA SER A 295 30.91 4.74 -6.31
C SER A 295 29.89 3.85 -7.04
N GLY A 296 29.07 4.46 -7.90
CA GLY A 296 28.00 3.77 -8.63
C GLY A 296 26.68 3.61 -7.86
N VAL A 297 26.65 3.95 -6.57
CA VAL A 297 25.43 4.01 -5.77
C VAL A 297 24.96 5.46 -5.69
N CYS A 298 23.66 5.68 -5.92
CA CYS A 298 23.02 6.98 -5.76
C CYS A 298 21.75 6.85 -4.93
N ASP A 299 21.40 7.93 -4.23
CA ASP A 299 20.07 8.10 -3.64
C ASP A 299 19.14 8.69 -4.70
N VAL A 300 17.94 8.10 -4.86
CA VAL A 300 16.99 8.47 -5.92
C VAL A 300 16.45 9.89 -5.72
N TRP A 301 16.17 10.30 -4.47
CA TRP A 301 15.70 11.65 -4.17
C TRP A 301 16.78 12.68 -4.46
N ASP A 302 18.03 12.40 -4.08
CA ASP A 302 19.17 13.24 -4.43
C ASP A 302 19.38 13.33 -5.94
N GLN A 303 19.32 12.21 -6.65
CA GLN A 303 19.53 12.12 -8.11
C GLN A 303 18.43 12.86 -8.89
N LEU A 304 17.20 12.90 -8.36
CA LEU A 304 16.06 13.62 -8.95
C LEU A 304 16.02 15.11 -8.57
N GLY A 305 17.08 15.63 -7.94
CA GLY A 305 17.21 17.05 -7.65
C GLY A 305 16.61 17.49 -6.32
N LYS A 306 16.44 16.57 -5.36
CA LYS A 306 16.05 16.87 -3.97
C LYS A 306 14.71 17.59 -3.88
N GLN A 307 13.69 17.07 -4.56
CA GLN A 307 12.37 17.69 -4.62
C GLN A 307 11.75 17.82 -3.22
N GLU A 308 11.35 19.03 -2.85
CA GLU A 308 10.97 19.34 -1.45
C GLU A 308 9.65 18.67 -1.05
N HIS A 309 8.68 18.55 -1.96
CA HIS A 309 7.36 17.99 -1.66
C HIS A 309 7.39 16.51 -1.21
N CYS A 310 8.47 15.78 -1.51
CA CYS A 310 8.66 14.38 -1.14
C CYS A 310 9.89 14.16 -0.23
N ARG A 311 10.45 15.24 0.34
CA ARG A 311 11.62 15.19 1.22
C ARG A 311 11.35 14.48 2.55
N TYR A 312 10.23 14.79 3.18
CA TYR A 312 9.89 14.29 4.51
C TYR A 312 8.96 13.09 4.41
N THR A 313 9.47 11.90 4.74
CA THR A 313 8.69 10.65 4.74
C THR A 313 8.08 10.32 6.12
N TRP A 314 8.50 11.06 7.15
CA TRP A 314 7.91 11.04 8.48
C TRP A 314 7.83 12.47 9.02
N ASP A 315 6.63 13.03 9.09
CA ASP A 315 6.36 14.39 9.55
C ASP A 315 5.14 14.41 10.48
N THR A 316 5.37 14.71 11.77
CA THR A 316 4.32 14.74 12.81
C THR A 316 3.51 16.04 12.83
N LYS A 317 3.85 17.01 11.98
CA LYS A 317 2.99 18.18 11.73
C LYS A 317 1.91 17.85 10.71
N ALA A 318 2.26 17.09 9.67
CA ALA A 318 1.35 16.68 8.61
C ALA A 318 0.60 15.37 8.93
N ASN A 319 1.24 14.43 9.65
CA ASN A 319 0.67 13.16 10.04
C ASN A 319 0.37 13.16 11.56
N SER A 320 -0.92 13.08 11.91
CA SER A 320 -1.40 13.13 13.28
C SER A 320 -1.47 11.77 13.99
N ASN A 321 -1.01 10.68 13.37
CA ASN A 321 -1.09 9.35 13.98
C ASN A 321 -0.23 9.25 15.26
N LYS A 322 0.87 10.00 15.33
CA LYS A 322 1.74 10.08 16.51
C LYS A 322 2.05 11.53 16.85
N SER A 323 1.97 11.87 18.12
CA SER A 323 2.45 13.15 18.64
C SER A 323 3.87 13.00 19.16
N VAL A 324 4.78 13.90 18.78
CA VAL A 324 6.04 14.06 19.53
C VAL A 324 5.70 14.85 20.80
N PRO A 325 6.05 14.37 22.01
CA PRO A 325 5.90 15.19 23.20
C PRO A 325 6.64 16.50 22.98
N SER A 326 5.97 17.62 23.24
CA SER A 326 6.59 18.94 23.25
C SER A 326 7.58 19.00 24.42
N TRP A 327 8.78 18.46 24.24
CA TRP A 327 9.88 18.79 25.12
C TRP A 327 10.21 20.26 24.83
N THR A 328 9.90 21.12 25.80
CA THR A 328 10.30 22.52 25.85
C THR A 328 11.79 22.65 25.52
N GLU A 329 12.07 23.66 24.70
CA GLU A 329 13.37 24.14 24.20
C GLU A 329 14.60 23.85 25.08
#